data_AF-A0A343W0K3-F1
#
_entry.id   AF-A0A343W0K3-F1
#
_cell.length_a   1.000
_cell.length_b   1.000
_cell.length_c   1.000
_cell.angle_alpha   90.00
_cell.angle_beta   90.00
_cell.angle_gamma   90.00
#
_symmetry.space_group_name_H-M   'P 1'
#
loop_
_entity.id
_entity.type
_entity.pdbx_description
1 polymer ?
#
loop_
_entity_poly.entity_id
_entity_poly.type
_entity_poly.pdbx_seq_one_letter_code
_entity_poly.pdbx_strand_id
1 'polypeptide(L)'
;LEPFYMSDVLIRLKNVSFKNSMLKNLQIKKNSNIIIGDNFDVTNTKINSGLSNINKTEESVSYNNDDDYQFKHEFLFKNASFELYMDSRIAICGVNGSGKTTLIKIILNLIDVFEGELYFSNKANIGYYSQYHVDTLNPIFNSIQQLQYNYSSKNIKEEEAIKYFNKFNIPTNILYEPIYVLSGGQKSKLALAILAYKNPNILILDEPSNHLDIESVQALIVALNLYKGGII
;
A
#
# COMPACT_ATOMS: atom_id res chain seq x y z
N LEU A 1 32.21 0.64 19.50
CA LEU A 1 31.64 -0.58 18.87
C LEU A 1 30.50 -1.03 19.76
N GLU A 2 29.30 -0.51 19.53
CA GLU A 2 28.12 -0.96 20.27
C GLU A 2 27.73 -2.38 19.84
N PRO A 3 27.27 -3.23 20.77
CA PRO A 3 26.98 -4.61 20.47
C PRO A 3 25.75 -4.71 19.56
N PHE A 4 25.90 -5.56 18.54
CA PHE A 4 24.88 -6.01 17.59
C PHE A 4 23.74 -6.73 18.36
N TYR A 5 22.89 -6.01 19.09
CA TYR A 5 21.55 -6.50 19.33
C TYR A 5 20.90 -6.61 17.95
N MET A 6 20.61 -7.83 17.52
CA MET A 6 19.74 -8.06 16.37
C MET A 6 18.41 -7.37 16.69
N SER A 7 18.26 -6.11 16.27
CA SER A 7 17.08 -5.33 16.59
C SER A 7 15.87 -5.98 15.96
N ASP A 8 14.85 -6.28 16.76
CA ASP A 8 13.53 -6.73 16.27
C ASP A 8 12.77 -5.63 15.49
N VAL A 9 13.37 -4.44 15.43
CA VAL A 9 12.95 -3.31 14.61
C VAL A 9 13.01 -3.69 13.13
N LEU A 10 11.87 -3.62 12.47
CA LEU A 10 11.73 -3.85 11.03
C LEU A 10 11.90 -2.56 10.24
N ILE A 11 11.37 -1.44 10.74
CA ILE A 11 11.49 -0.12 10.13
C ILE A 11 11.74 0.90 11.23
N ARG A 12 12.64 1.85 11.00
CA ARG A 12 12.88 2.97 11.92
C ARG A 12 13.04 4.26 11.13
N LEU A 13 12.28 5.28 11.50
CA LEU A 13 12.59 6.67 11.18
C LEU A 13 13.32 7.29 12.36
N LYS A 14 14.40 8.01 12.08
CA LYS A 14 15.14 8.78 13.09
C LYS A 14 15.32 10.21 12.61
N ASN A 15 14.65 11.13 13.31
CA ASN A 15 14.67 12.58 13.07
C ASN A 15 14.36 12.95 11.62
N VAL A 16 13.40 12.27 11.02
CA VAL A 16 13.07 12.44 9.62
C VAL A 16 12.28 13.71 9.40
N SER A 17 12.72 14.52 8.43
CA SER A 17 12.01 15.71 7.96
C SER A 17 11.68 15.57 6.48
N PHE A 18 10.56 16.15 6.06
CA PHE A 18 10.15 16.17 4.66
C PHE A 18 9.71 17.59 4.27
N LYS A 19 10.31 18.14 3.20
CA LYS A 19 9.96 19.47 2.68
C LYS A 19 8.82 19.39 1.67
N ASN A 20 7.92 20.35 1.72
CA ASN A 20 6.82 20.42 0.75
C ASN A 20 7.30 20.62 -0.69
N SER A 21 8.44 21.30 -0.89
CA SER A 21 9.06 21.46 -2.21
C SER A 21 9.44 20.13 -2.88
N MET A 22 9.66 19.06 -2.10
CA MET A 22 9.99 17.74 -2.64
C MET A 22 8.79 17.10 -3.36
N LEU A 23 7.55 17.54 -3.08
CA LEU A 23 6.35 17.04 -3.76
C LEU A 23 6.36 17.33 -5.26
N LYS A 24 7.00 18.43 -5.69
CA LYS A 24 7.04 18.85 -7.11
C LYS A 24 7.87 17.90 -7.98
N ASN A 25 8.83 17.18 -7.41
CA ASN A 25 9.79 16.32 -8.13
C ASN A 25 9.90 14.91 -7.51
N LEU A 26 8.80 14.37 -6.99
CA LEU A 26 8.82 13.04 -6.38
C LEU A 26 9.21 11.96 -7.39
N GLN A 27 10.29 11.23 -7.10
CA GLN A 27 10.63 9.99 -7.77
C GLN A 27 10.21 8.82 -6.88
N ILE A 28 9.28 8.02 -7.38
CA ILE A 28 8.83 6.81 -6.67
C ILE A 28 9.81 5.67 -7.00
N LYS A 29 10.46 5.16 -5.96
CA LYS A 29 11.39 4.03 -6.04
C LYS A 29 10.64 2.71 -6.12
N LYS A 30 11.27 1.68 -6.67
CA LYS A 30 10.83 0.29 -6.51
C LYS A 30 11.44 -0.28 -5.23
N ASN A 31 10.64 -1.02 -4.46
CA ASN A 31 11.10 -1.77 -3.31
C ASN A 31 10.53 -3.19 -3.37
N SER A 32 11.42 -4.18 -3.58
CA SER A 32 11.04 -5.60 -3.75
C SER A 32 10.46 -6.24 -2.49
N ASN A 33 10.66 -5.61 -1.32
CA ASN A 33 10.13 -6.08 -0.04
C ASN A 33 8.68 -5.63 0.18
N ILE A 34 8.11 -4.85 -0.76
CA ILE A 34 6.70 -4.47 -0.75
C ILE A 34 5.93 -5.38 -1.70
N ILE A 35 4.97 -6.08 -1.12
CA ILE A 35 3.91 -6.79 -1.82
C ILE A 35 2.80 -5.78 -2.02
N ILE A 36 2.68 -5.33 -3.26
CA ILE A 36 1.52 -4.58 -3.70
C ILE A 36 0.70 -5.56 -4.55
N GLY A 37 -0.63 -5.57 -4.38
CA GLY A 37 -1.50 -6.29 -5.32
C GLY A 37 -1.12 -5.83 -6.72
N ASP A 38 -0.78 -6.76 -7.62
CA ASP A 38 0.21 -6.61 -8.71
C ASP A 38 -0.07 -5.53 -9.80
N ASN A 39 -0.90 -4.51 -9.56
CA ASN A 39 -1.13 -3.35 -10.43
C ASN A 39 -0.76 -2.01 -9.80
N PHE A 40 0.29 -1.93 -8.97
CA PHE A 40 0.89 -0.63 -8.67
C PHE A 40 1.81 -0.23 -9.82
N ASP A 41 1.22 0.40 -10.84
CA ASP A 41 1.99 1.21 -11.76
C ASP A 41 2.64 2.34 -10.94
N VAL A 42 3.91 2.13 -10.57
CA VAL A 42 4.82 3.15 -10.03
C VAL A 42 4.91 4.37 -10.96
N THR A 43 4.41 4.24 -12.20
CA THR A 43 4.40 5.23 -13.27
C THR A 43 3.13 6.11 -13.33
N ASN A 44 2.03 5.76 -12.67
CA ASN A 44 0.74 6.44 -12.88
C ASN A 44 0.14 7.10 -11.62
N THR A 45 0.98 7.62 -10.73
CA THR A 45 0.60 8.81 -9.92
C THR A 45 1.23 10.06 -10.50
N LYS A 46 1.00 10.31 -11.81
CA LYS A 46 0.72 11.68 -12.20
C LYS A 46 -0.54 12.05 -11.45
N ILE A 47 -0.43 13.00 -10.52
CA ILE A 47 -1.60 13.73 -10.04
C ILE A 47 -2.34 14.15 -11.30
N ASN A 48 -3.58 13.69 -11.47
CA ASN A 48 -4.45 14.08 -12.59
C ASN A 48 -4.71 15.58 -12.51
N SER A 49 -3.77 16.42 -12.98
CA SER A 49 -4.12 17.59 -13.74
C SER A 49 -4.37 17.07 -15.15
N GLY A 50 -5.65 16.92 -15.52
CA GLY A 50 -6.04 16.22 -16.74
C GLY A 50 -5.29 16.73 -17.97
N LEU A 51 -4.75 15.81 -18.77
CA LEU A 51 -4.46 16.01 -20.18
C LEU A 51 -4.30 14.64 -20.85
N SER A 52 -5.24 14.33 -21.75
CA SER A 52 -5.18 13.25 -22.71
C SER A 52 -4.12 13.52 -23.77
N ASN A 53 -3.33 12.48 -24.11
CA ASN A 53 -2.60 12.17 -25.35
C ASN A 53 -2.11 13.32 -26.26
N ILE A 54 -0.82 13.30 -26.64
CA ILE A 54 -0.31 13.16 -28.02
C ILE A 54 1.24 13.34 -28.07
N ASN A 55 1.89 12.34 -28.68
CA ASN A 55 3.16 12.26 -29.42
C ASN A 55 4.53 12.76 -28.86
N LYS A 56 5.51 11.86 -29.06
CA LYS A 56 6.96 12.07 -29.10
C LYS A 56 7.36 13.25 -29.99
N THR A 57 8.18 14.15 -29.46
CA THR A 57 9.45 14.65 -30.05
C THR A 57 10.17 15.50 -29.01
N GLU A 58 11.49 15.36 -28.95
CA GLU A 58 12.40 16.06 -28.07
C GLU A 58 12.32 17.58 -28.32
N GLU A 59 11.87 18.35 -27.33
CA GLU A 59 12.12 19.79 -27.25
C GLU A 59 11.92 20.22 -25.78
N SER A 60 12.87 21.01 -25.28
CA SER A 60 12.89 21.53 -23.91
C SER A 60 11.81 22.60 -23.75
N VAL A 61 10.64 22.19 -23.28
CA VAL A 61 9.54 23.11 -22.95
C VAL A 61 9.64 23.48 -21.46
N SER A 62 10.08 24.71 -21.20
CA SER A 62 9.93 25.36 -19.90
C SER A 62 8.45 25.65 -19.67
N TYR A 63 7.79 24.89 -18.80
CA TYR A 63 6.45 25.20 -18.33
C TYR A 63 6.54 26.14 -17.12
N ASN A 64 6.27 27.42 -17.36
CA ASN A 64 5.83 28.35 -16.32
C ASN A 64 4.33 28.14 -16.12
N ASN A 65 3.94 27.29 -15.17
CA ASN A 65 2.56 27.23 -14.70
C ASN A 65 2.52 27.74 -13.26
N ASP A 66 1.98 28.95 -13.12
CA ASP A 66 1.55 29.61 -11.90
C ASP A 66 0.36 28.89 -11.23
N ASP A 67 0.54 27.62 -10.87
CA ASP A 67 -0.27 26.95 -9.84
C ASP A 67 0.63 26.76 -8.61
N ASP A 68 1.01 27.89 -8.02
CA ASP A 68 1.72 27.93 -6.75
C ASP A 68 0.73 27.52 -5.66
N TYR A 69 0.53 26.21 -5.50
CA TYR A 69 0.12 25.64 -4.22
C TYR A 69 1.19 26.06 -3.21
N GLN A 70 1.04 27.26 -2.67
CA GLN A 70 1.83 27.74 -1.55
C GLN A 70 1.46 26.87 -0.37
N PHE A 71 2.21 25.79 -0.20
CA PHE A 71 2.25 25.08 1.05
C PHE A 71 2.57 26.12 2.13
N LYS A 72 1.60 26.40 3.02
CA LYS A 72 1.72 27.43 4.06
C LYS A 72 2.97 27.27 4.94
N HIS A 73 3.55 26.08 4.94
CA HIS A 73 4.75 25.73 5.69
C HIS A 73 5.80 25.11 4.76
N GLU A 74 7.07 25.41 5.00
CA GLU A 74 8.19 24.86 4.23
C GLU A 74 8.30 23.33 4.36
N PHE A 75 7.93 22.79 5.52
CA PHE A 75 8.00 21.36 5.83
C PHE A 75 6.62 20.77 6.03
N LEU A 76 6.45 19.55 5.52
CA LEU A 76 5.27 18.72 5.76
C LEU A 76 5.31 18.13 7.19
N PHE A 77 6.49 17.68 7.61
CA PHE A 77 6.82 17.32 8.98
C PHE A 77 8.32 17.47 9.25
N LYS A 78 8.68 17.65 10.52
CA LYS A 78 10.06 17.77 11.00
C LYS A 78 10.33 16.82 12.15
N ASN A 79 11.54 16.27 12.20
CA ASN A 79 12.06 15.47 13.31
C ASN A 79 11.15 14.30 13.71
N ALA A 80 10.50 13.67 12.74
CA ALA A 80 9.66 12.50 12.96
C ALA A 80 10.55 11.28 13.27
N SER A 81 10.33 10.67 14.42
CA SER A 81 11.02 9.44 14.85
C SER A 81 9.99 8.41 15.25
N PHE A 82 10.09 7.21 14.70
CA PHE A 82 9.26 6.08 15.12
C PHE A 82 9.94 4.76 14.76
N GLU A 83 9.52 3.68 15.41
CA GLU A 83 9.99 2.33 15.15
C GLU A 83 8.81 1.40 14.93
N LEU A 84 8.97 0.44 14.03
CA LEU A 84 8.00 -0.59 13.72
C LEU A 84 8.56 -1.98 14.05
N TYR A 85 7.75 -2.75 14.76
CA TYR A 85 8.03 -4.11 15.20
C TYR A 85 7.01 -5.09 14.60
N MET A 86 7.26 -6.40 14.71
CA MET A 86 6.40 -7.45 14.14
C MET A 86 4.98 -7.48 14.71
N ASP A 87 4.72 -6.93 15.88
CA ASP A 87 3.45 -6.95 16.60
C ASP A 87 2.80 -5.55 16.71
N SER A 88 3.41 -4.55 16.09
CA SER A 88 2.95 -3.16 16.20
C SER A 88 1.50 -2.99 15.70
N ARG A 89 0.74 -2.12 16.37
CA ARG A 89 -0.59 -1.66 15.94
C ARG A 89 -0.57 -0.15 16.01
N ILE A 90 -0.33 0.49 14.87
CA ILE A 90 -0.15 1.94 14.76
C ILE A 90 -1.31 2.48 13.94
N ALA A 91 -1.82 3.65 14.31
CA ALA A 91 -2.76 4.40 13.50
C ALA A 91 -2.12 5.77 13.21
N ILE A 92 -2.03 6.14 11.92
CA ILE A 92 -1.57 7.47 11.52
C ILE A 92 -2.79 8.39 11.43
N CYS A 93 -2.93 9.30 12.40
CA CYS A 93 -4.05 10.24 12.45
C CYS A 93 -3.64 11.64 11.98
N GLY A 94 -4.55 12.34 11.31
CA GLY A 94 -4.34 13.70 10.83
C GLY A 94 -5.40 14.13 9.83
N VAL A 95 -5.55 15.43 9.63
CA VAL A 95 -6.47 15.99 8.62
C VAL A 95 -6.04 15.63 7.20
N ASN A 96 -6.94 15.78 6.23
CA ASN A 96 -6.57 15.59 4.82
C ASN A 96 -5.50 16.60 4.41
N GLY A 97 -4.50 16.14 3.66
CA GLY A 97 -3.34 16.94 3.28
C GLY A 97 -2.25 17.09 4.36
N SER A 98 -2.39 16.45 5.54
CA SER A 98 -1.35 16.50 6.58
C SER A 98 -0.09 15.67 6.26
N GLY A 99 -0.07 14.96 5.13
CA GLY A 99 1.07 14.16 4.70
C GLY A 99 1.08 12.70 5.14
N LYS A 100 -0.06 12.13 5.56
CA LYS A 100 -0.18 10.71 5.98
C LYS A 100 0.34 9.74 4.91
N THR A 101 -0.21 9.82 3.70
CA THR A 101 0.24 9.02 2.55
C THR A 101 1.72 9.27 2.21
N THR A 102 2.21 10.51 2.37
CA THR A 102 3.63 10.83 2.16
C THR A 102 4.50 10.13 3.20
N LEU A 103 4.11 10.14 4.47
CA LEU A 103 4.79 9.41 5.54
C LEU A 103 4.79 7.91 5.25
N ILE A 104 3.65 7.34 4.84
CA ILE A 104 3.56 5.93 4.43
C ILE A 104 4.53 5.61 3.30
N LYS A 105 4.61 6.45 2.26
CA LYS A 105 5.57 6.28 1.16
C LYS A 105 7.02 6.32 1.63
N ILE A 106 7.37 7.16 2.61
CA ILE A 106 8.70 7.16 3.23
C ILE A 106 8.93 5.85 4.00
N ILE A 107 7.98 5.39 4.80
CA ILE A 107 8.06 4.14 5.57
C ILE A 107 8.32 2.95 4.65
N LEU A 108 7.64 2.94 3.50
CA LEU A 108 7.80 1.94 2.45
C LEU A 108 9.12 2.09 1.68
N ASN A 109 9.95 3.10 1.97
CA ASN A 109 11.15 3.45 1.21
C ASN A 109 10.85 3.70 -0.29
N LEU A 110 9.66 4.21 -0.59
CA LEU A 110 9.24 4.58 -1.94
C LEU A 110 9.69 5.99 -2.32
N ILE A 111 9.89 6.87 -1.35
CA ILE A 111 10.37 8.24 -1.57
C ILE A 111 11.45 8.59 -0.54
N ASP A 112 12.35 9.50 -0.93
CA ASP A 112 13.44 9.95 -0.07
C ASP A 112 12.98 10.90 1.04
N VAL A 113 13.74 10.87 2.13
CA VAL A 113 13.66 11.87 3.20
C VAL A 113 14.48 13.10 2.83
N PHE A 114 14.11 14.28 3.36
CA PHE A 114 14.94 15.48 3.21
C PHE A 114 16.13 15.44 4.17
N GLU A 115 15.84 15.13 5.44
CA GLU A 115 16.80 14.99 6.54
C GLU A 115 16.40 13.78 7.39
N GLY A 116 17.36 13.28 8.18
CA GLY A 116 17.18 12.13 9.06
C GLY A 116 17.54 10.81 8.37
N GLU A 117 17.23 9.71 9.06
CA GLU A 117 17.61 8.36 8.63
C GLU A 117 16.37 7.45 8.58
N LEU A 118 16.24 6.71 7.48
CA LEU A 118 15.32 5.59 7.36
C LEU A 118 16.14 4.29 7.39
N TYR A 119 15.91 3.49 8.43
CA TYR A 119 16.38 2.11 8.49
C TYR A 119 15.26 1.18 8.07
N PHE A 120 15.56 0.27 7.14
CA PHE A 120 14.63 -0.73 6.63
C PHE A 120 15.30 -2.11 6.68
N SER A 121 14.75 -3.02 7.46
CA SER A 121 15.31 -4.36 7.66
C SER A 121 15.06 -5.25 6.46
N ASN A 122 16.03 -6.09 6.09
CA ASN A 122 15.86 -7.14 5.07
C ASN A 122 14.87 -8.23 5.49
N LYS A 123 14.48 -8.26 6.78
CA LYS A 123 13.44 -9.16 7.29
C LYS A 123 12.03 -8.61 7.06
N ALA A 124 11.87 -7.32 6.74
CA ALA A 124 10.57 -6.73 6.53
C ALA A 124 9.96 -7.25 5.21
N ASN A 125 8.74 -7.79 5.30
CA ASN A 125 7.94 -8.24 4.17
C ASN A 125 6.57 -7.59 4.29
N ILE A 126 6.35 -6.53 3.51
CA ILE A 126 5.25 -5.60 3.74
C ILE A 126 4.13 -5.86 2.73
N GLY A 127 2.91 -6.04 3.21
CA GLY A 127 1.70 -5.93 2.38
C GLY A 127 1.22 -4.49 2.38
N TYR A 128 1.04 -3.88 1.21
CA TYR A 128 0.50 -2.53 1.08
C TYR A 128 -0.90 -2.55 0.47
N TYR A 129 -1.90 -2.14 1.24
CA TYR A 129 -3.28 -1.98 0.82
C TYR A 129 -3.59 -0.49 0.66
N SER A 130 -3.68 -0.05 -0.60
CA SER A 130 -4.05 1.33 -0.93
C SER A 130 -5.55 1.46 -1.20
N GLN A 131 -6.02 2.71 -1.28
CA GLN A 131 -7.39 3.03 -1.68
C GLN A 131 -7.81 2.39 -3.02
N TYR A 132 -6.90 2.22 -3.98
CA TYR A 132 -7.18 1.65 -5.31
C TYR A 132 -6.92 0.14 -5.37
N HIS A 133 -6.69 -0.52 -4.23
CA HIS A 133 -6.27 -1.91 -4.23
C HIS A 133 -7.35 -2.86 -4.79
N VAL A 134 -8.64 -2.51 -4.62
CA VAL A 134 -9.74 -3.26 -5.24
C VAL A 134 -9.69 -3.19 -6.77
N ASP A 135 -9.22 -2.08 -7.34
CA ASP A 135 -9.09 -1.91 -8.80
C ASP A 135 -7.98 -2.79 -9.39
N THR A 136 -7.14 -3.39 -8.53
CA THR A 136 -6.12 -4.37 -8.96
C THR A 136 -6.74 -5.72 -9.33
N LEU A 137 -7.99 -5.97 -8.91
CA LEU A 137 -8.69 -7.21 -9.21
C LEU A 137 -9.16 -7.22 -10.68
N ASN A 138 -8.89 -8.32 -11.39
CA ASN A 138 -9.36 -8.48 -12.76
C ASN A 138 -10.86 -8.81 -12.75
N PRO A 139 -11.73 -7.97 -13.33
CA PRO A 139 -13.18 -8.16 -13.27
C PRO A 139 -13.64 -9.48 -13.89
N ILE A 140 -12.91 -10.00 -14.88
CA ILE A 140 -13.26 -11.23 -15.62
C ILE A 140 -12.91 -12.49 -14.81
N PHE A 141 -11.88 -12.42 -13.98
CA PHE A 141 -11.45 -13.57 -13.19
C PHE A 141 -12.45 -13.88 -12.09
N ASN A 142 -12.50 -15.14 -11.68
CA ASN A 142 -13.07 -15.51 -10.40
C ASN A 142 -12.01 -15.40 -9.28
N SER A 143 -12.43 -15.59 -8.03
CA SER A 143 -11.54 -15.42 -6.85
C SER A 143 -10.32 -16.34 -6.89
N ILE A 144 -10.49 -17.57 -7.38
CA ILE A 144 -9.45 -18.59 -7.45
C ILE A 144 -8.42 -18.24 -8.54
N GLN A 145 -8.92 -17.88 -9.73
CA GLN A 145 -8.10 -17.46 -10.87
C GLN A 145 -7.29 -16.23 -10.53
N GLN A 146 -7.88 -15.26 -9.81
CA GLN A 146 -7.16 -14.08 -9.36
C GLN A 146 -6.00 -14.46 -8.44
N LEU A 147 -6.23 -15.30 -7.42
CA LEU A 147 -5.15 -15.76 -6.53
C LEU A 147 -4.04 -16.48 -7.30
N GLN A 148 -4.41 -17.37 -8.21
CA GLN A 148 -3.47 -18.10 -9.06
C GLN A 148 -2.69 -17.17 -9.98
N TYR A 149 -3.32 -16.12 -10.52
CA TYR A 149 -2.66 -15.13 -11.36
C TYR A 149 -1.62 -14.33 -10.57
N ASN A 150 -2.01 -13.75 -9.42
CA ASN A 150 -1.11 -13.00 -8.53
C ASN A 150 0.08 -13.84 -8.04
N TYR A 151 -0.10 -15.16 -7.94
CA TYR A 151 0.91 -16.07 -7.42
C TYR A 151 1.20 -17.23 -8.37
N SER A 152 1.30 -16.93 -9.66
CA SER A 152 1.51 -17.90 -10.75
C SER A 152 2.75 -18.78 -10.53
N SER A 153 3.80 -18.24 -9.90
CA SER A 153 5.01 -18.98 -9.53
C SER A 153 4.80 -20.09 -8.49
N LYS A 154 3.70 -20.07 -7.73
CA LYS A 154 3.41 -21.03 -6.65
C LYS A 154 2.58 -22.24 -7.11
N ASN A 155 2.08 -22.28 -8.35
CA ASN A 155 1.24 -23.37 -8.87
C ASN A 155 0.10 -23.78 -7.91
N ILE A 156 -0.64 -22.79 -7.40
CA ILE A 156 -1.69 -22.98 -6.39
C ILE A 156 -2.82 -23.83 -6.98
N LYS A 157 -3.12 -24.96 -6.35
CA LYS A 157 -4.25 -25.82 -6.75
C LYS A 157 -5.58 -25.23 -6.31
N GLU A 158 -6.64 -25.54 -7.04
CA GLU A 158 -7.99 -25.06 -6.73
C GLU A 158 -8.43 -25.41 -5.29
N GLU A 159 -8.22 -26.66 -4.87
CA GLU A 159 -8.54 -27.14 -3.51
C GLU A 159 -7.81 -26.34 -2.41
N GLU A 160 -6.56 -25.94 -2.67
CA GLU A 160 -5.76 -25.12 -1.75
C GLU A 160 -6.31 -23.70 -1.66
N ALA A 161 -6.65 -23.10 -2.80
CA ALA A 161 -7.26 -21.77 -2.87
C ALA A 161 -8.62 -21.73 -2.14
N ILE A 162 -9.47 -22.73 -2.34
CA ILE A 162 -10.77 -22.84 -1.64
C ILE A 162 -10.55 -22.95 -0.13
N LYS A 163 -9.66 -23.86 0.30
CA LYS A 163 -9.33 -24.01 1.73
C LYS A 163 -8.77 -22.72 2.33
N TYR A 164 -8.00 -21.97 1.56
CA TYR A 164 -7.49 -20.66 1.96
C TYR A 164 -8.61 -19.65 2.14
N PHE A 165 -9.43 -19.43 1.11
CA PHE A 165 -10.51 -18.43 1.15
C PHE A 165 -11.60 -18.76 2.17
N ASN A 166 -11.86 -20.04 2.45
CA ASN A 166 -12.76 -20.44 3.52
C ASN A 166 -12.28 -19.97 4.90
N LYS A 167 -10.96 -19.87 5.15
CA LYS A 167 -10.42 -19.28 6.40
C LYS A 167 -10.73 -17.78 6.54
N PHE A 168 -10.99 -17.10 5.43
CA PHE A 168 -11.37 -15.69 5.37
C PHE A 168 -12.89 -15.48 5.37
N ASN A 169 -13.68 -16.54 5.61
CA ASN A 169 -15.15 -16.51 5.55
C ASN A 169 -15.66 -15.91 4.22
N ILE A 170 -15.06 -16.36 3.12
CA ILE A 170 -15.51 -16.10 1.75
C ILE A 170 -16.31 -17.34 1.31
N PRO A 171 -17.63 -17.23 1.10
CA PRO A 171 -18.47 -18.38 0.73
C PRO A 171 -18.02 -19.08 -0.56
N THR A 172 -18.07 -20.42 -0.59
CA THR A 172 -17.60 -21.20 -1.76
C THR A 172 -18.33 -20.83 -3.05
N ASN A 173 -19.62 -20.49 -2.99
CA ASN A 173 -20.39 -20.11 -4.18
C ASN A 173 -19.84 -18.86 -4.87
N ILE A 174 -19.32 -17.88 -4.11
CA ILE A 174 -18.76 -16.66 -4.69
C ILE A 174 -17.34 -16.85 -5.24
N LEU A 175 -16.67 -17.95 -4.91
CA LEU A 175 -15.31 -18.22 -5.40
C LEU A 175 -15.25 -18.48 -6.91
N TYR A 176 -16.37 -18.95 -7.47
CA TYR A 176 -16.53 -19.28 -8.88
C TYR A 176 -17.16 -18.16 -9.70
N GLU A 177 -17.77 -17.19 -9.04
CA GLU A 177 -18.36 -16.02 -9.71
C GLU A 177 -17.27 -15.10 -10.26
N PRO A 178 -17.50 -14.47 -11.43
CA PRO A 178 -16.64 -13.40 -11.89
C PRO A 178 -16.59 -12.25 -10.89
N ILE A 179 -15.41 -11.66 -10.71
CA ILE A 179 -15.18 -10.59 -9.74
C ILE A 179 -16.10 -9.38 -9.98
N TYR A 180 -16.47 -9.08 -11.22
CA TYR A 180 -17.38 -7.95 -11.50
C TYR A 180 -18.75 -8.09 -10.83
N VAL A 181 -19.22 -9.32 -10.57
CA VAL A 181 -20.50 -9.63 -9.91
C VAL A 181 -20.45 -9.38 -8.40
N LEU A 182 -19.26 -9.46 -7.80
CA LEU A 182 -19.07 -9.32 -6.37
C LEU A 182 -19.45 -7.91 -5.88
N SER A 183 -20.05 -7.85 -4.69
CA SER A 183 -20.29 -6.58 -3.98
C SER A 183 -18.97 -5.89 -3.62
N GLY A 184 -19.04 -4.60 -3.27
CA GLY A 184 -17.87 -3.86 -2.77
C GLY A 184 -17.17 -4.59 -1.63
N GLY A 185 -17.93 -5.04 -0.62
CA GLY A 185 -17.35 -5.77 0.51
C GLY A 185 -16.80 -7.14 0.21
N GLN A 186 -17.39 -7.85 -0.75
CA GLN A 186 -16.82 -9.10 -1.23
C GLN A 186 -15.49 -8.86 -1.97
N LYS A 187 -15.41 -7.82 -2.80
CA LYS A 187 -14.16 -7.42 -3.48
C LYS A 187 -13.08 -7.01 -2.48
N SER A 188 -13.40 -6.20 -1.47
CA SER A 188 -12.43 -5.78 -0.45
C SER A 188 -11.93 -6.95 0.38
N LYS A 189 -12.83 -7.85 0.80
CA LYS A 189 -12.45 -9.07 1.52
C LYS A 189 -11.56 -9.97 0.66
N LEU A 190 -11.89 -10.14 -0.62
CA LEU A 190 -11.07 -10.89 -1.58
C LEU A 190 -9.68 -10.25 -1.75
N ALA A 191 -9.61 -8.94 -1.95
CA ALA A 191 -8.35 -8.23 -2.16
C ALA A 191 -7.44 -8.32 -0.92
N LEU A 192 -7.99 -8.16 0.28
CA LEU A 192 -7.27 -8.38 1.54
C LEU A 192 -6.80 -9.83 1.69
N ALA A 193 -7.66 -10.81 1.36
CA ALA A 193 -7.29 -12.22 1.40
C ALA A 193 -6.15 -12.52 0.42
N ILE A 194 -6.18 -11.99 -0.81
CA ILE A 194 -5.08 -12.15 -1.76
C ILE A 194 -3.80 -11.53 -1.18
N LEU A 195 -3.84 -10.28 -0.71
CA LEU A 195 -2.68 -9.61 -0.14
C LEU A 195 -2.06 -10.38 1.04
N ALA A 196 -2.90 -10.94 1.91
CA ALA A 196 -2.47 -11.73 3.07
C ALA A 196 -1.83 -13.08 2.68
N TYR A 197 -2.05 -13.58 1.45
CA TYR A 197 -1.57 -14.91 1.04
C TYR A 197 -0.05 -15.02 1.00
N LYS A 198 0.66 -13.90 0.77
CA LYS A 198 2.13 -13.87 0.86
C LYS A 198 2.65 -13.84 2.30
N ASN A 199 1.78 -13.91 3.30
CA ASN A 199 2.11 -13.81 4.72
C ASN A 199 3.07 -12.63 4.99
N PRO A 200 2.66 -11.40 4.65
CA PRO A 200 3.42 -10.24 5.08
C PRO A 200 3.58 -10.27 6.61
N ASN A 201 4.69 -9.74 7.11
CA ASN A 201 4.88 -9.55 8.55
C ASN A 201 4.46 -8.13 8.99
N ILE A 202 4.26 -7.22 8.04
CA ILE A 202 3.68 -5.89 8.24
C ILE A 202 2.61 -5.66 7.18
N LEU A 203 1.44 -5.20 7.59
CA LEU A 203 0.38 -4.71 6.71
C LEU A 203 0.29 -3.19 6.88
N ILE A 204 0.37 -2.43 5.79
CA ILE A 204 0.16 -0.98 5.80
C ILE A 204 -1.10 -0.68 4.99
N LEU A 205 -2.03 0.02 5.63
CA LEU A 205 -3.34 0.36 5.09
C LEU A 205 -3.44 1.88 4.88
N ASP A 206 -3.46 2.33 3.63
CA ASP A 206 -3.69 3.75 3.34
C ASP A 206 -5.16 3.99 3.02
N GLU A 207 -5.85 4.68 3.95
CA GLU A 207 -7.27 5.04 3.84
C GLU A 207 -8.18 3.84 3.51
N PRO A 208 -8.09 2.71 4.26
CA PRO A 208 -8.66 1.44 3.84
C PRO A 208 -10.18 1.39 3.88
N SER A 209 -10.84 2.32 4.58
CA SER A 209 -12.30 2.44 4.65
C SER A 209 -12.90 3.34 3.58
N ASN A 210 -12.10 4.09 2.84
CA ASN A 210 -12.63 4.97 1.81
C ASN A 210 -13.24 4.11 0.70
N HIS A 211 -14.51 4.35 0.37
CA HIS A 211 -15.31 3.60 -0.60
C HIS A 211 -15.78 2.21 -0.15
N LEU A 212 -15.60 1.88 1.14
CA LEU A 212 -16.13 0.66 1.72
C LEU A 212 -17.58 0.85 2.20
N ASP A 213 -18.45 -0.11 1.88
CA ASP A 213 -19.75 -0.22 2.54
C ASP A 213 -19.58 -0.78 3.98
N ILE A 214 -20.65 -0.76 4.77
CA ILE A 214 -20.58 -1.16 6.18
C ILE A 214 -20.17 -2.63 6.36
N GLU A 215 -20.57 -3.51 5.44
CA GLU A 215 -20.23 -4.93 5.46
C GLU A 215 -18.73 -5.14 5.16
N SER A 216 -18.20 -4.36 4.20
CA SER A 216 -16.78 -4.31 3.86
C SER A 216 -15.93 -3.89 5.05
N VAL A 217 -16.36 -2.84 5.76
CA VAL A 217 -15.65 -2.32 6.94
C VAL A 217 -15.62 -3.37 8.04
N GLN A 218 -16.74 -4.06 8.29
CA GLN A 218 -16.79 -5.15 9.27
C GLN A 218 -15.84 -6.31 8.90
N ALA A 219 -15.81 -6.70 7.61
CA ALA A 219 -14.90 -7.72 7.13
C ALA A 219 -13.43 -7.33 7.32
N LEU A 220 -13.07 -6.07 7.04
CA LEU A 220 -11.75 -5.53 7.29
C LEU A 220 -11.40 -5.58 8.79
N ILE A 221 -12.28 -5.13 9.68
CA ILE A 221 -12.06 -5.16 11.12
C ILE A 221 -11.77 -6.58 11.62
N VAL A 222 -12.57 -7.56 11.19
CA VAL A 222 -12.37 -8.98 11.55
C VAL A 222 -11.02 -9.48 11.05
N ALA A 223 -10.65 -9.17 9.81
CA ALA A 223 -9.37 -9.58 9.24
C ALA A 223 -8.18 -8.97 9.99
N LEU A 224 -8.24 -7.68 10.35
CA LEU A 224 -7.17 -7.00 11.08
C LEU A 224 -7.02 -7.51 12.51
N ASN A 225 -8.11 -7.86 13.18
CA ASN A 225 -8.06 -8.46 14.52
C ASN A 225 -7.43 -9.86 14.53
N LEU A 226 -7.59 -10.63 13.44
CA LEU A 226 -7.01 -11.97 13.31
C LEU A 226 -5.56 -11.95 12.81
N TYR A 227 -5.13 -10.87 12.16
CA TYR A 227 -3.78 -10.73 11.62
C TYR A 227 -2.76 -10.64 12.76
N LYS A 228 -1.70 -11.44 12.68
CA LYS A 228 -0.67 -11.55 13.73
C LYS A 228 0.57 -10.69 13.50
N GLY A 229 0.78 -10.19 12.28
CA GLY A 229 1.88 -9.27 11.96
C GLY A 229 1.60 -7.85 12.41
N GLY A 230 2.50 -6.92 12.11
CA GLY A 230 2.39 -5.50 12.43
C GLY A 230 1.39 -4.82 11.51
N ILE A 231 0.65 -3.83 12.01
CA ILE A 231 -0.34 -3.07 11.25
C ILE A 231 -0.05 -1.57 11.42
N ILE A 232 -0.08 -0.84 10.29
CA ILE A 232 -0.12 0.62 10.22
C ILE A 232 -1.39 1.03 9.47
#